data_AF-A0A7X6P3I1-F1
#
_entry.id   AF-A0A7X6P3I1-F1
#
_cell.length_a   1.000
_cell.length_b   1.000
_cell.length_c   1.000
_cell.angle_alpha   90.00
_cell.angle_beta   90.00
_cell.angle_gamma   90.00
#
_symmetry.space_group_name_H-M   'P 1'
#
loop_
_entity.id
_entity.type
_entity.pdbx_description
1 polymer ?
#
loop_
_entity_poly.entity_id
_entity_poly.type
_entity_poly.pdbx_seq_one_letter_code
_entity_poly.pdbx_strand_id
1 'polypeptide(L)' 'EGEYHLHFHFAPPQRSPGVARYVAAGEVGACTLSNPIVPEAAAATLRGLAR' A
#
# COMPACT_ATOMS: atom_id res chain seq x y z
N GLU A 1 -14.85 14.31 -21.45
CA GLU A 1 -15.12 13.25 -20.45
C GLU A 1 -13.97 12.25 -20.50
N GLY A 2 -13.55 11.70 -19.36
CA GLY A 2 -12.41 10.77 -19.28
C GLY A 2 -12.85 9.31 -19.37
N GLU A 3 -11.96 8.42 -19.81
CA GLU A 3 -12.16 6.97 -19.72
C GLU A 3 -12.05 6.51 -18.25
N TYR A 4 -13.00 5.67 -17.81
CA TYR A 4 -13.03 5.10 -16.47
C TYR A 4 -13.07 3.57 -16.56
N HIS A 5 -12.25 2.90 -15.75
CA HIS A 5 -12.21 1.43 -15.66
C HIS A 5 -12.48 0.95 -14.23
N LEU A 6 -13.33 -0.07 -14.11
CA LEU A 6 -13.62 -0.73 -12.84
C LEU A 6 -12.35 -1.42 -12.30
N HIS A 7 -12.05 -1.22 -11.03
CA HIS A 7 -10.90 -1.85 -10.35
C HIS A 7 -11.13 -1.96 -8.83
N PHE A 8 -10.29 -2.75 -8.18
CA PHE A 8 -10.31 -2.97 -6.73
C PHE A 8 -8.99 -2.53 -6.09
N HIS A 9 -9.07 -1.86 -4.94
CA HIS A 9 -7.91 -1.48 -4.14
C HIS A 9 -7.85 -2.30 -2.86
N PHE A 10 -6.67 -2.83 -2.56
CA PHE A 10 -6.40 -3.50 -1.29
C PHE A 10 -5.37 -2.68 -0.49
N ALA A 11 -5.75 -2.25 0.70
CA ALA A 11 -4.88 -1.55 1.65
C ALA A 11 -4.75 -2.37 2.94
N PRO A 12 -3.91 -3.42 2.96
CA PRO A 12 -3.78 -4.31 4.12
C PRO A 12 -3.25 -3.57 5.36
N PRO A 13 -3.57 -4.06 6.58
CA PRO A 13 -3.22 -3.38 7.83
C PRO A 13 -1.74 -3.46 8.18
N GLN A 14 -0.92 -4.22 7.45
CA GLN A 14 0.52 -4.31 7.67
C GLN A 14 1.27 -3.35 6.73
N ARG A 15 2.25 -2.60 7.26
CA ARG A 15 3.14 -1.73 6.48
C ARG A 15 4.45 -2.41 6.08
N SER A 16 4.83 -3.44 6.82
CA SER A 16 5.95 -4.36 6.56
C SER A 16 5.68 -5.66 7.34
N PRO A 17 6.40 -6.76 7.11
CA PRO A 17 6.15 -8.01 7.82
C PRO A 17 6.11 -7.82 9.34
N GLY A 18 4.96 -8.12 9.95
CA GLY A 18 4.75 -8.02 11.40
C GLY A 18 4.58 -6.61 11.96
N VAL A 19 4.55 -5.56 11.11
CA VAL A 19 4.41 -4.16 11.56
C VAL A 19 3.08 -3.59 11.10
N ALA A 20 2.24 -3.18 12.04
CA ALA A 20 0.97 -2.53 11.75
C ALA A 20 1.15 -1.16 11.06
N ARG A 21 0.22 -0.84 10.17
CA ARG A 21 0.03 0.48 9.58
C ARG A 21 -0.92 1.28 10.47
N TYR A 22 -0.51 2.50 10.80
CA TYR A 22 -1.37 3.48 11.45
C TYR A 22 -1.59 4.63 10.49
N VAL A 23 -2.85 5.02 10.30
CA VAL A 23 -3.22 6.24 9.58
C VAL A 23 -3.26 7.36 10.62
N ALA A 24 -2.34 8.31 10.52
CA ALA A 24 -2.09 9.30 11.57
C ALA A 24 -1.93 10.70 10.97
N ALA A 25 -1.34 11.62 11.73
CA ALA A 25 -1.29 13.04 11.39
C ALA A 25 -0.66 13.33 10.01
N GLY A 26 0.33 12.55 9.56
CA GLY A 26 0.94 12.72 8.24
C GLY A 26 -0.05 12.43 7.11
N GLU A 27 -0.79 11.33 7.22
CA GLU A 27 -1.78 10.92 6.22
C GLU A 27 -3.03 11.80 6.29
N VAL A 28 -3.64 11.97 7.47
CA VAL A 28 -4.95 12.67 7.59
C VAL A 28 -4.83 14.18 7.70
N GLY A 29 -3.71 14.69 8.21
CA GLY A 29 -3.48 16.12 8.40
C GLY A 29 -2.78 16.78 7.22
N ALA A 30 -1.94 16.03 6.49
CA ALA A 30 -1.12 16.58 5.41
C ALA A 30 -1.29 15.83 4.07
N CYS A 31 -2.24 14.88 3.96
CA CYS A 31 -2.46 14.07 2.75
C CYS A 31 -1.18 13.40 2.23
N THR A 32 -0.21 13.16 3.11
CA THR A 32 1.11 12.65 2.74
C THR A 32 1.17 11.17 3.10
N LEU A 33 1.40 10.32 2.09
CA LEU A 33 1.54 8.88 2.27
C LEU A 33 3.02 8.51 2.26
N SER A 34 3.44 7.67 3.21
CA SER A 34 4.78 7.10 3.25
C SER A 34 4.73 5.59 3.48
N ASN A 35 5.72 4.87 2.96
CA ASN A 35 5.83 3.42 3.12
C ASN A 35 7.31 3.04 3.27
N PRO A 36 7.71 2.24 4.28
CA PRO A 36 9.11 1.82 4.45
C PRO A 36 9.61 0.86 3.37
N ILE A 37 8.72 0.29 2.55
CA ILE A 37 9.07 -0.64 1.49
C ILE A 37 8.68 -0.03 0.15
N VAL A 38 9.61 -0.03 -0.81
CA VAL A 38 9.33 0.41 -2.18
C VAL A 38 8.40 -0.57 -2.90
N PRO A 39 7.50 -0.11 -3.79
CA PRO A 39 6.49 -0.95 -4.42
C PRO A 39 7.06 -2.21 -5.12
N GLU A 40 8.21 -2.09 -5.76
CA GLU A 40 8.87 -3.17 -6.52
C GLU A 40 9.25 -4.34 -5.61
N ALA A 41 9.78 -4.04 -4.42
CA ALA A 41 10.18 -5.03 -3.43
C ALA A 41 8.95 -5.73 -2.83
N ALA A 42 7.89 -4.99 -2.52
CA ALA A 42 6.64 -5.57 -2.03
C ALA A 42 6.02 -6.51 -3.08
N ALA A 43 5.98 -6.08 -4.33
CA ALA A 43 5.42 -6.88 -5.43
C ALA A 43 6.25 -8.15 -5.71
N ALA A 44 7.58 -8.09 -5.60
CA ALA A 44 8.45 -9.25 -5.73
C ALA A 44 8.15 -10.30 -4.64
N THR A 45 8.00 -9.88 -3.39
CA THR A 45 7.62 -10.75 -2.27
C THR A 45 6.27 -11.41 -2.51
N LEU A 46 5.25 -10.63 -2.90
CA LEU A 46 3.90 -11.17 -3.16
C LEU A 46 3.89 -12.21 -4.27
N ARG A 47 4.62 -11.97 -5.37
CA ARG A 47 4.77 -12.95 -6.46
C ARG A 47 5.55 -14.20 -6.03
N GLY A 48 6.49 -14.07 -5.10
CA GLY A 48 7.24 -15.20 -4.54
C GLY A 48 6.39 -16.11 -3.66
N LEU A 49 5.42 -15.54 -2.94
CA LEU A 49 4.49 -16.28 -2.08
C LEU A 49 3.31 -16.92 -2.84
N ALA A 50 3.01 -16.41 -4.04
CA ALA A 50 1.93 -16.91 -4.88
C ALA A 50 2.33 -18.13 -5.75
N ARG A 51 3.58 -18.57 -5.67
CA ARG A 51 4.09 -19.80 -6.29
C ARG A 51 4.05 -20.92 -5.27
#